data_AF-A0A3N8D3T4-F1
#
_entry.id   AF-A0A3N8D3T4-F1
#
_cell.length_a   1.000
_cell.length_b   1.000
_cell.length_c   1.000
_cell.angle_alpha   90.00
_cell.angle_beta   90.00
_cell.angle_gamma   90.00
#
_symmetry.space_group_name_H-M   'P 1'
#
loop_
_entity.id
_entity.type
_entity.pdbx_description
1 polymer ?
#
loop_
_entity_poly.entity_id
_entity_poly.type
_entity_poly.pdbx_seq_one_letter_code
_entity_poly.pdbx_strand_id
1 'polypeptide(L)'
;MGRGVGLRVMMYDKSNGRYLKAIDGKDWCDFWASMIEPRAGVLPLSTLQLLIDVAHGRLMAQWQDERSKELRAKQNALFNKWVRLKSFTIPAVAQALALEVMRESESLRGLLHFDITDQNKTYRSLDDELGYVFPYDPKSCALLELLKKIDAFLETVLCDLHATATLDSASLQNDVILFGHTKSMQELLVSCLQHELRYFPSGFSHSSIIYHYCFEDVGVNPSALLQYAEIDESVEGLIRDAESRGSLVSSYADDGKTPIKIRTTTWVAAHPSKLGRVRKLLRSLDKVNAILGLLMDCRERSITIAGRLESEDAVRKEIEIFLSEA
;
A
#
# COMPACT_ATOMS: atom_id res chain seq x y z
N MET A 1 35.45 15.72 6.55
CA MET A 1 34.39 15.09 5.73
C MET A 1 33.56 14.18 6.62
N GLY A 2 32.49 14.71 7.22
CA GLY A 2 31.58 13.93 8.05
C GLY A 2 30.69 13.07 7.16
N ARG A 3 30.89 11.75 7.18
CA ARG A 3 29.88 10.82 6.66
C ARG A 3 28.72 10.85 7.64
N GLY A 4 27.60 11.44 7.24
CA GLY A 4 26.36 11.38 7.99
C GLY A 4 26.03 9.92 8.26
N VAL A 5 25.96 9.55 9.54
CA VAL A 5 25.38 8.30 10.00
C VAL A 5 23.88 8.43 9.76
N GLY A 6 23.43 8.12 8.54
CA GLY A 6 22.02 7.99 8.26
C GLY A 6 21.50 6.76 9.00
N LEU A 7 20.71 6.96 10.06
CA LEU A 7 19.96 5.88 10.70
C LEU A 7 19.06 5.20 9.65
N ARG A 8 19.31 3.91 9.39
CA ARG A 8 18.60 3.08 8.40
C ARG A 8 17.59 2.13 9.06
N VAL A 9 16.88 2.59 10.08
CA VAL A 9 15.95 1.72 10.82
C VAL A 9 14.52 2.05 10.39
N MET A 10 13.81 1.06 9.85
CA MET A 10 12.34 1.07 9.89
C MET A 10 11.95 0.55 11.27
N MET A 11 11.43 1.45 12.10
CA MET A 11 10.81 1.13 13.38
C MET A 11 9.54 0.27 13.19
N TYR A 12 9.00 -0.23 14.29
CA TYR A 12 7.84 -1.11 14.27
C TYR A 12 7.05 -0.90 15.55
N ASP A 13 5.73 -0.82 15.40
CA ASP A 13 4.83 -0.81 16.54
C ASP A 13 4.36 -2.25 16.83
N LYS A 14 4.85 -2.77 17.96
CA LYS A 14 4.59 -4.13 18.43
C LYS A 14 3.14 -4.37 18.85
N SER A 15 2.36 -3.31 19.05
CA SER A 15 0.97 -3.40 19.50
C SER A 15 -0.03 -3.56 18.34
N ASN A 16 0.27 -2.98 17.17
CA ASN A 16 -0.66 -2.94 16.03
C ASN A 16 -0.08 -3.57 14.74
N GLY A 17 1.16 -4.06 14.76
CA GLY A 17 1.77 -4.73 13.62
C GLY A 17 2.22 -3.79 12.50
N ARG A 18 2.16 -2.47 12.70
CA ARG A 18 2.47 -1.48 11.65
C ARG A 18 3.96 -1.18 11.57
N TYR A 19 4.44 -0.94 10.36
CA TYR A 19 5.76 -0.38 10.13
C TYR A 19 5.79 1.08 10.60
N LEU A 20 6.71 1.41 11.51
CA LEU A 20 7.08 2.79 11.80
C LEU A 20 8.32 3.11 10.95
N LYS A 21 8.31 4.21 10.22
CA LYS A 21 9.40 4.55 9.31
C LYS A 21 10.63 5.08 10.08
N ALA A 22 11.66 5.53 9.36
CA ALA A 22 12.77 6.29 9.93
C ALA A 22 12.25 7.44 10.82
N ILE A 23 13.00 7.76 11.89
CA ILE A 23 12.59 8.57 13.07
C ILE A 23 11.90 9.92 12.77
N ASP A 24 11.96 10.48 11.55
CA ASP A 24 11.37 11.78 11.21
C ASP A 24 10.57 11.82 9.89
N GLY A 25 10.16 10.66 9.34
CA GLY A 25 9.53 10.62 8.01
C GLY A 25 8.03 10.38 8.01
N LYS A 26 7.18 11.40 8.20
CA LYS A 26 5.75 11.30 7.83
C LYS A 26 5.66 11.04 6.33
N ASP A 27 5.06 9.94 5.88
CA ASP A 27 4.63 9.82 4.49
C ASP A 27 3.12 9.75 4.32
N TRP A 28 2.74 9.59 3.07
CA TRP A 28 1.38 9.66 2.62
C TRP A 28 0.50 8.58 3.24
N CYS A 29 1.08 7.44 3.58
CA CYS A 29 0.34 6.37 4.23
C CYS A 29 0.06 6.76 5.69
N ASP A 30 1.01 7.41 6.37
CA ASP A 30 0.81 7.98 7.71
C ASP A 30 -0.23 9.10 7.69
N PHE A 31 -0.16 9.99 6.69
CA PHE A 31 -1.17 11.02 6.49
C PHE A 31 -2.55 10.42 6.24
N TRP A 32 -2.65 9.39 5.40
CA TRP A 32 -3.90 8.67 5.17
C TRP A 32 -4.46 8.06 6.44
N ALA A 33 -3.63 7.35 7.19
CA ALA A 33 -4.03 6.71 8.44
C ALA A 33 -4.43 7.74 9.51
N SER A 34 -3.68 8.83 9.66
CA SER A 34 -3.98 9.87 10.65
C SER A 34 -5.21 10.69 10.30
N MET A 35 -5.48 10.90 9.00
CA MET A 35 -6.67 11.62 8.56
C MET A 35 -7.93 10.79 8.75
N ILE A 36 -7.83 9.47 8.58
CA ILE A 36 -8.95 8.53 8.76
C ILE A 36 -9.19 8.21 10.23
N GLU A 37 -8.23 8.49 11.12
CA GLU A 37 -8.38 8.27 12.56
C GLU A 37 -9.51 9.15 13.14
N PRO A 38 -10.59 8.55 13.65
CA PRO A 38 -11.77 9.28 14.08
C PRO A 38 -11.48 10.07 15.36
N ARG A 39 -11.85 11.35 15.39
CA ARG A 39 -11.88 12.12 16.63
C ARG A 39 -13.22 11.87 17.30
N ALA A 40 -13.22 11.16 18.43
CA ALA A 40 -14.43 10.82 19.19
C ALA A 40 -15.49 10.03 18.40
N GLY A 41 -15.07 9.08 17.55
CA GLY A 41 -15.98 8.21 16.79
C GLY A 41 -16.69 8.91 15.62
N VAL A 42 -16.27 10.13 15.26
CA VAL A 42 -16.80 10.84 14.09
C VAL A 42 -15.66 11.16 13.13
N LEU A 43 -15.83 10.79 11.87
CA LEU A 43 -14.96 11.21 10.78
C LEU A 43 -15.64 12.36 10.02
N PRO A 44 -15.07 13.58 10.03
CA PRO A 44 -15.65 14.69 9.28
C PRO A 44 -15.73 14.40 7.78
N LEU A 45 -16.85 14.75 7.15
CA LEU A 45 -17.03 14.54 5.71
C LEU A 45 -15.97 15.31 4.89
N SER A 46 -15.53 16.46 5.38
CA SER A 46 -14.45 17.26 4.80
C SER A 46 -13.09 16.56 4.80
N THR A 47 -12.84 15.61 5.71
CA THR A 47 -11.62 14.79 5.67
C THR A 47 -11.56 13.97 4.39
N LEU A 48 -12.67 13.32 4.00
CA LEU A 48 -12.75 12.59 2.74
C LEU A 48 -12.51 13.52 1.55
N GLN A 49 -13.02 14.75 1.59
CA GLN A 49 -12.83 15.70 0.50
C GLN A 49 -11.36 16.05 0.27
N LEU A 50 -10.63 16.28 1.36
CA LEU A 50 -9.21 16.57 1.30
C LEU A 50 -8.39 15.38 0.77
N LEU A 51 -8.73 14.17 1.22
CA LEU A 51 -8.08 12.95 0.73
C LEU A 51 -8.28 12.76 -0.78
N ILE A 52 -9.49 13.02 -1.28
CA ILE A 52 -9.81 12.93 -2.72
C ILE A 52 -9.01 13.97 -3.51
N ASP A 53 -9.01 15.23 -3.08
CA ASP A 53 -8.28 16.31 -3.76
C ASP A 53 -6.78 16.00 -3.90
N VAL A 54 -6.14 15.52 -2.82
CA VAL A 54 -4.71 15.20 -2.85
C VAL A 54 -4.43 13.91 -3.62
N ALA A 55 -5.29 12.89 -3.51
CA ALA A 55 -5.17 11.66 -4.31
C ALA A 55 -5.22 11.99 -5.81
N HIS A 56 -6.21 12.78 -6.22
CA HIS A 56 -6.38 13.21 -7.60
C HIS A 56 -5.18 14.00 -8.14
N GLY A 57 -4.71 14.99 -7.39
CA GLY A 57 -3.55 15.80 -7.77
C GLY A 57 -2.29 14.95 -8.02
N ARG A 58 -2.05 13.94 -7.18
CA ARG A 58 -0.93 13.02 -7.35
C ARG A 58 -1.10 12.08 -8.55
N LEU A 59 -2.29 11.54 -8.74
CA LEU A 59 -2.59 10.67 -9.88
C LEU A 59 -2.41 11.40 -11.21
N MET A 60 -2.87 12.65 -11.30
CA MET A 60 -2.67 13.48 -12.49
C MET A 60 -1.21 13.76 -12.79
N ALA A 61 -0.36 13.93 -11.77
CA ALA A 61 1.09 14.10 -11.97
C ALA A 61 1.76 12.81 -12.50
N GLN A 62 1.24 11.63 -12.17
CA GLN A 62 1.78 10.33 -12.56
C GLN A 62 1.34 9.86 -13.95
N TRP A 63 0.20 10.34 -14.44
CA TRP A 63 -0.37 9.97 -15.73
C TRP A 63 0.12 10.89 -16.86
N GLN A 64 1.36 10.66 -17.30
CA GLN A 64 1.94 11.33 -18.47
C GLN A 64 1.92 10.49 -19.75
N ASP A 65 1.53 9.21 -19.68
CA ASP A 65 1.51 8.28 -20.82
C ASP A 65 0.17 8.32 -21.60
N GLU A 66 0.25 8.17 -22.92
CA GLU A 66 -0.89 8.08 -23.81
C GLU A 66 -1.71 6.79 -23.65
N ARG A 67 -1.10 5.71 -23.16
CA ARG A 67 -1.76 4.38 -23.03
C ARG A 67 -2.94 4.37 -22.06
N SER A 68 -3.01 5.33 -21.15
CA SER A 68 -4.07 5.43 -20.13
C SER A 68 -5.08 6.55 -20.42
N LYS A 69 -5.15 7.08 -21.65
CA LYS A 69 -6.01 8.22 -22.01
C LYS A 69 -7.48 8.01 -21.69
N GLU A 70 -8.05 6.84 -22.00
CA GLU A 70 -9.47 6.56 -21.74
C GLU A 70 -9.76 6.47 -20.24
N LEU A 71 -8.97 5.68 -19.51
CA LEU A 71 -9.10 5.55 -18.06
C LEU A 71 -8.96 6.91 -17.37
N ARG A 72 -8.02 7.73 -17.86
CA ARG A 72 -7.84 9.10 -17.39
C ARG A 72 -9.01 10.01 -17.65
N ALA A 73 -9.59 9.95 -18.85
CA ALA A 73 -10.77 10.73 -19.18
C ALA A 73 -11.95 10.37 -18.26
N LYS A 74 -12.18 9.08 -18.02
CA LYS A 74 -13.23 8.59 -17.11
C LYS A 74 -12.99 8.99 -15.66
N GLN A 75 -11.74 8.88 -15.18
CA GLN A 75 -11.39 9.32 -13.83
C GLN A 75 -11.59 10.84 -13.65
N ASN A 76 -11.13 11.65 -14.61
CA ASN A 76 -11.34 13.09 -14.58
C ASN A 76 -12.82 13.48 -14.63
N ALA A 77 -13.63 12.74 -15.39
CA ALA A 77 -15.07 12.94 -15.42
C ALA A 77 -15.69 12.70 -14.03
N LEU A 78 -15.35 11.58 -13.39
CA LEU A 78 -15.79 11.27 -12.03
C LEU A 78 -15.36 12.36 -11.04
N PHE A 79 -14.08 12.73 -11.03
CA PHE A 79 -13.57 13.78 -10.14
C PHE A 79 -14.30 15.10 -10.35
N ASN A 80 -14.54 15.51 -11.59
CA ASN A 80 -15.28 16.74 -11.90
C ASN A 80 -16.74 16.70 -11.38
N LYS A 81 -17.40 15.54 -11.45
CA LYS A 81 -18.73 15.37 -10.86
C LYS A 81 -18.70 15.41 -9.34
N TRP A 82 -17.69 14.79 -8.74
CA TRP A 82 -17.48 14.87 -7.31
C TRP A 82 -17.17 16.30 -6.83
N VAL A 83 -16.36 17.08 -7.57
CA VAL A 83 -16.11 18.50 -7.29
C VAL A 83 -17.40 19.32 -7.34
N ARG A 84 -18.30 19.00 -8.27
CA ARG A 84 -19.64 19.61 -8.30
C ARG A 84 -20.41 19.24 -7.04
N LEU A 85 -20.52 17.95 -6.72
CA LEU A 85 -21.20 17.46 -5.52
C LEU A 85 -20.73 18.19 -4.24
N LYS A 86 -19.43 18.27 -4.00
CA LYS A 86 -18.89 18.91 -2.78
C LYS A 86 -19.20 20.40 -2.69
N SER A 87 -19.44 21.06 -3.82
CA SER A 87 -19.67 22.50 -3.91
C SER A 87 -21.15 22.90 -3.80
N PHE A 88 -22.08 21.96 -4.01
CA PHE A 88 -23.52 22.26 -3.96
C PHE A 88 -24.06 22.29 -2.53
N THR A 89 -24.87 23.29 -2.24
CA THR A 89 -25.53 23.47 -0.93
C THR A 89 -27.01 23.10 -0.93
N ILE A 90 -27.62 22.93 -2.11
CA ILE A 90 -29.03 22.58 -2.26
C ILE A 90 -29.20 21.05 -2.10
N PRO A 91 -29.92 20.55 -1.06
CA PRO A 91 -29.96 19.12 -0.75
C PRO A 91 -30.46 18.24 -1.90
N ALA A 92 -31.54 18.62 -2.59
CA ALA A 92 -32.09 17.82 -3.70
C ALA A 92 -31.10 17.66 -4.87
N VAL A 93 -30.33 18.71 -5.16
CA VAL A 93 -29.31 18.69 -6.23
C VAL A 93 -28.09 17.87 -5.78
N ALA A 94 -27.67 18.04 -4.52
CA ALA A 94 -26.60 17.24 -3.94
C ALA A 94 -26.95 15.74 -3.96
N GLN A 95 -28.20 15.38 -3.66
CA GLN A 95 -28.65 13.99 -3.73
C GLN A 95 -28.57 13.42 -5.15
N ALA A 96 -29.09 14.15 -6.15
CA ALA A 96 -29.02 13.71 -7.54
C ALA A 96 -27.57 13.53 -8.03
N LEU A 97 -26.68 14.45 -7.67
CA LEU A 97 -25.26 14.36 -8.02
C LEU A 97 -24.53 13.25 -7.27
N ALA A 98 -24.86 13.00 -6.01
CA ALA A 98 -24.30 11.88 -5.26
C ALA A 98 -24.63 10.55 -5.94
N LEU A 99 -25.88 10.33 -6.34
CA LEU A 99 -26.28 9.15 -7.11
C LEU A 99 -25.53 9.03 -8.45
N GLU A 100 -25.27 10.13 -9.14
CA GLU A 100 -24.45 10.12 -10.35
C GLU A 100 -23.00 9.72 -10.07
N VAL A 101 -22.40 10.27 -9.01
CA VAL A 101 -21.03 9.93 -8.57
C VAL A 101 -20.93 8.46 -8.22
N MET A 102 -21.89 7.91 -7.47
CA MET A 102 -21.95 6.49 -7.12
C MET A 102 -22.01 5.62 -8.38
N ARG A 103 -22.89 5.96 -9.34
CA ARG A 103 -23.05 5.20 -10.59
C ARG A 103 -21.78 5.22 -11.45
N GLU A 104 -21.13 6.37 -11.56
CA GLU A 104 -19.87 6.49 -12.33
C GLU A 104 -18.71 5.80 -11.62
N SER A 105 -18.68 5.85 -10.29
CA SER A 105 -17.69 5.15 -9.48
C SER A 105 -17.77 3.64 -9.72
N GLU A 106 -18.98 3.07 -9.74
CA GLU A 106 -19.18 1.65 -10.02
C GLU A 106 -18.72 1.27 -11.44
N SER A 107 -19.09 2.07 -12.44
CA SER A 107 -18.64 1.83 -13.82
C SER A 107 -17.12 1.91 -13.95
N LEU A 108 -16.47 2.86 -13.28
CA LEU A 108 -15.01 3.03 -13.32
C LEU A 108 -14.30 1.92 -12.54
N ARG A 109 -14.82 1.50 -11.38
CA ARG A 109 -14.30 0.35 -10.63
C ARG A 109 -14.31 -0.92 -11.47
N GLY A 110 -15.41 -1.21 -12.17
CA GLY A 110 -15.52 -2.37 -13.04
C GLY A 110 -14.41 -2.41 -14.11
N LEU A 111 -14.13 -1.26 -14.74
CA LEU A 111 -13.03 -1.11 -15.69
C LEU A 111 -11.66 -1.29 -15.01
N LEU A 112 -11.45 -0.65 -13.86
CA LEU A 112 -10.20 -0.75 -13.10
C LEU A 112 -9.90 -2.18 -12.66
N HIS A 113 -10.90 -2.95 -12.22
CA HIS A 113 -10.72 -4.36 -11.87
C HIS A 113 -10.16 -5.17 -13.05
N PHE A 114 -10.69 -4.95 -14.26
CA PHE A 114 -10.20 -5.62 -15.46
C PHE A 114 -8.75 -5.21 -15.77
N ASP A 115 -8.47 -3.92 -15.83
CA ASP A 115 -7.15 -3.39 -16.16
C ASP A 115 -6.07 -3.75 -15.12
N ILE A 116 -6.41 -3.72 -13.83
CA ILE A 116 -5.53 -4.13 -12.73
C ILE A 116 -5.21 -5.62 -12.83
N THR A 117 -6.20 -6.45 -13.14
CA THR A 117 -6.01 -7.90 -13.29
C THR A 117 -5.05 -8.21 -14.45
N ASP A 118 -5.22 -7.54 -15.60
CA ASP A 118 -4.34 -7.71 -16.75
C ASP A 118 -2.91 -7.21 -16.48
N GLN A 119 -2.80 -6.03 -15.85
CA GLN A 119 -1.52 -5.45 -15.46
C GLN A 119 -0.78 -6.32 -14.44
N ASN A 120 -1.51 -6.95 -13.50
CA ASN A 120 -0.94 -7.89 -12.53
C ASN A 120 -0.34 -9.12 -13.22
N LYS A 121 -1.02 -9.68 -14.23
CA LYS A 121 -0.46 -10.80 -15.03
C LYS A 121 0.84 -10.39 -15.71
N THR A 122 0.86 -9.22 -16.34
CA THR A 122 2.05 -8.66 -16.99
C THR A 122 3.20 -8.51 -16.00
N TYR A 123 2.94 -7.90 -14.84
CA TYR A 123 3.92 -7.74 -13.78
C TYR A 123 4.50 -9.08 -13.28
N ARG A 124 3.64 -10.09 -13.08
CA ARG A 124 4.06 -11.42 -12.60
C ARG A 124 4.81 -12.25 -13.64
N SER A 125 4.55 -12.03 -14.92
CA SER A 125 5.26 -12.73 -16.01
C SER A 125 6.69 -12.23 -16.22
N LEU A 126 7.04 -11.07 -15.67
CA LEU A 126 8.38 -10.52 -15.77
C LEU A 126 9.28 -11.13 -14.69
N ASP A 127 10.44 -11.61 -15.10
CA ASP A 127 11.47 -12.10 -14.21
C ASP A 127 12.37 -10.96 -13.69
N ASP A 128 13.07 -11.24 -12.60
CA ASP A 128 14.14 -10.39 -12.12
C ASP A 128 15.31 -10.50 -13.12
N GLU A 129 15.60 -9.46 -13.90
CA GLU A 129 16.76 -9.46 -14.80
C GLU A 129 18.05 -9.57 -13.98
N LEU A 130 18.68 -10.74 -14.03
CA LEU A 130 19.98 -11.02 -13.42
C LEU A 130 21.08 -10.51 -14.35
N GLY A 131 21.44 -9.23 -14.25
CA GLY A 131 22.69 -8.75 -14.84
C GLY A 131 22.69 -7.29 -15.26
N TYR A 132 23.71 -6.57 -14.75
CA TYR A 132 24.29 -5.33 -15.26
C TYR A 132 23.36 -4.14 -15.54
N VAL A 133 23.44 -3.13 -14.66
CA VAL A 133 23.51 -1.67 -14.96
C VAL A 133 22.62 -1.15 -16.11
N PHE A 134 21.44 -1.69 -16.34
CA PHE A 134 20.43 -1.03 -17.16
C PHE A 134 19.62 -0.09 -16.25
N PRO A 135 19.44 1.18 -16.62
CA PRO A 135 18.63 2.13 -15.84
C PRO A 135 17.12 1.78 -15.83
N TYR A 136 16.73 0.70 -16.50
CA TYR A 136 15.35 0.28 -16.70
C TYR A 136 15.15 -1.13 -16.14
N ASP A 137 14.35 -1.26 -15.09
CA ASP A 137 13.87 -2.53 -14.56
C ASP A 137 12.42 -2.73 -15.05
N PRO A 138 12.18 -3.58 -16.07
CA PRO A 138 10.85 -3.78 -16.65
C PRO A 138 9.81 -4.19 -15.62
N LYS A 139 10.20 -5.04 -14.64
CA LYS A 139 9.30 -5.51 -13.59
C LYS A 139 8.92 -4.38 -12.63
N SER A 140 9.89 -3.51 -12.28
CA SER A 140 9.60 -2.29 -11.51
C SER A 140 8.67 -1.34 -12.26
N CYS A 141 8.86 -1.16 -13.56
CA CYS A 141 7.98 -0.33 -14.38
C CYS A 141 6.56 -0.92 -14.45
N ALA A 142 6.42 -2.22 -14.68
CA ALA A 142 5.13 -2.90 -14.69
C ALA A 142 4.41 -2.81 -13.33
N LEU A 143 5.15 -2.92 -12.21
CA LEU A 143 4.59 -2.68 -10.88
C LEU A 143 4.13 -1.24 -10.70
N LEU A 144 4.90 -0.24 -11.16
CA LEU A 144 4.48 1.16 -11.07
C LEU A 144 3.18 1.40 -11.83
N GLU A 145 3.01 0.82 -13.02
CA GLU A 145 1.76 0.91 -13.77
C GLU A 145 0.59 0.21 -13.09
N LEU A 146 0.84 -0.90 -12.38
CA LEU A 146 -0.17 -1.56 -11.54
C LEU A 146 -0.60 -0.65 -10.38
N LEU A 147 0.36 -0.10 -9.65
CA LEU A 147 0.11 0.74 -8.49
C LEU A 147 -0.60 2.05 -8.85
N LYS A 148 -0.32 2.64 -10.02
CA LYS A 148 -1.08 3.79 -10.53
C LYS A 148 -2.57 3.48 -10.69
N LYS A 149 -2.90 2.32 -11.23
CA LYS A 149 -4.30 1.88 -11.40
C LYS A 149 -4.96 1.60 -10.05
N ILE A 150 -4.23 1.05 -9.10
CA ILE A 150 -4.71 0.86 -7.72
C ILE A 150 -4.95 2.22 -7.04
N ASP A 151 -4.06 3.19 -7.17
CA ASP A 151 -4.28 4.53 -6.63
C ASP A 151 -5.54 5.17 -7.25
N ALA A 152 -5.78 4.99 -8.55
CA ALA A 152 -7.01 5.45 -9.21
C ALA A 152 -8.28 4.74 -8.69
N PHE A 153 -8.17 3.45 -8.36
CA PHE A 153 -9.22 2.71 -7.67
C PHE A 153 -9.51 3.29 -6.28
N LEU A 154 -8.47 3.62 -5.50
CA LEU A 154 -8.65 4.21 -4.17
C LEU A 154 -9.30 5.59 -4.22
N GLU A 155 -8.92 6.45 -5.16
CA GLU A 155 -9.62 7.72 -5.39
C GLU A 155 -11.11 7.49 -5.72
N THR A 156 -11.40 6.50 -6.57
CA THR A 156 -12.77 6.14 -6.95
C THR A 156 -13.59 5.67 -5.73
N VAL A 157 -12.99 4.85 -4.86
CA VAL A 157 -13.63 4.40 -3.61
C VAL A 157 -13.88 5.57 -2.66
N LEU A 158 -12.94 6.50 -2.53
CA LEU A 158 -13.13 7.69 -1.69
C LEU A 158 -14.26 8.58 -2.20
N CYS A 159 -14.35 8.80 -3.52
CA CYS A 159 -15.45 9.54 -4.14
C CYS A 159 -16.81 8.90 -3.82
N ASP A 160 -16.89 7.57 -3.88
CA ASP A 160 -18.12 6.83 -3.59
C ASP A 160 -18.48 6.86 -2.09
N LEU A 161 -17.49 6.68 -1.22
CA LEU A 161 -17.64 6.84 0.23
C LEU A 161 -18.18 8.23 0.58
N HIS A 162 -17.61 9.28 -0.02
CA HIS A 162 -18.06 10.65 0.19
C HIS A 162 -19.49 10.87 -0.30
N ALA A 163 -19.84 10.37 -1.50
CA ALA A 163 -21.19 10.45 -2.05
C ALA A 163 -22.21 9.70 -1.20
N THR A 164 -21.88 8.48 -0.77
CA THR A 164 -22.72 7.65 0.10
C THR A 164 -22.94 8.32 1.45
N ALA A 165 -21.88 8.80 2.09
CA ALA A 165 -21.98 9.53 3.36
C ALA A 165 -22.76 10.85 3.24
N THR A 166 -22.75 11.49 2.06
CA THR A 166 -23.56 12.68 1.77
C THR A 166 -25.05 12.36 1.68
N LEU A 167 -25.41 11.18 1.18
CA LEU A 167 -26.81 10.74 1.05
C LEU A 167 -27.35 10.16 2.36
N ASP A 168 -26.66 9.14 2.87
CA ASP A 168 -27.03 8.37 4.04
C ASP A 168 -25.79 7.66 4.59
N SER A 169 -25.14 8.28 5.57
CA SER A 169 -23.95 7.69 6.21
C SER A 169 -24.26 6.40 6.96
N ALA A 170 -25.50 6.15 7.37
CA ALA A 170 -25.88 4.89 8.03
C ALA A 170 -25.89 3.72 7.03
N SER A 171 -26.07 3.98 5.73
CA SER A 171 -26.04 2.93 4.70
C SER A 171 -24.67 2.25 4.58
N LEU A 172 -23.58 2.96 4.90
CA LEU A 172 -22.21 2.42 4.93
C LEU A 172 -22.06 1.24 5.90
N GLN A 173 -22.91 1.15 6.93
CA GLN A 173 -22.89 0.03 7.87
C GLN A 173 -23.21 -1.31 7.20
N ASN A 174 -23.95 -1.28 6.09
CA ASN A 174 -24.39 -2.45 5.36
C ASN A 174 -23.77 -2.55 3.96
N ASP A 175 -22.76 -1.73 3.65
CA ASP A 175 -22.13 -1.71 2.34
C ASP A 175 -21.16 -2.90 2.17
N VAL A 176 -21.68 -3.97 1.58
CA VAL A 176 -20.90 -5.18 1.24
C VAL A 176 -20.10 -4.98 -0.04
N ILE A 177 -20.54 -4.09 -0.92
CA ILE A 177 -19.98 -3.91 -2.27
C ILE A 177 -18.63 -3.20 -2.17
N LEU A 178 -18.58 -2.02 -1.56
CA LEU A 178 -17.35 -1.25 -1.37
C LEU A 178 -16.31 -2.03 -0.55
N PHE A 179 -16.78 -2.72 0.50
CA PHE A 179 -15.93 -3.61 1.29
C PHE A 179 -15.34 -4.74 0.44
N GLY A 180 -16.17 -5.45 -0.33
CA GLY A 180 -15.74 -6.55 -1.18
C GLY A 180 -14.72 -6.11 -2.24
N HIS A 181 -14.95 -4.99 -2.92
CA HIS A 181 -14.01 -4.45 -3.91
C HIS A 181 -12.67 -4.07 -3.29
N THR A 182 -12.69 -3.42 -2.12
CA THR A 182 -11.47 -2.97 -1.44
C THR A 182 -10.70 -4.17 -0.87
N LYS A 183 -11.39 -5.19 -0.34
CA LYS A 183 -10.80 -6.45 0.12
C LYS A 183 -10.14 -7.21 -1.04
N SER A 184 -10.79 -7.25 -2.21
CA SER A 184 -10.19 -7.84 -3.42
C SER A 184 -8.88 -7.15 -3.83
N MET A 185 -8.79 -5.82 -3.69
CA MET A 185 -7.54 -5.09 -3.95
C MET A 185 -6.44 -5.40 -2.92
N GLN A 186 -6.82 -5.54 -1.64
CA GLN A 186 -5.90 -5.96 -0.59
C GLN A 186 -5.32 -7.35 -0.91
N GLU A 187 -6.18 -8.32 -1.20
CA GLU A 187 -5.78 -9.70 -1.54
C GLU A 187 -4.86 -9.74 -2.76
N LEU A 188 -5.13 -8.92 -3.78
CA LEU A 188 -4.27 -8.79 -4.96
C LEU A 188 -2.87 -8.30 -4.58
N LEU A 189 -2.78 -7.26 -3.75
CA LEU A 189 -1.51 -6.70 -3.29
C LEU A 189 -0.75 -7.67 -2.36
N VAL A 190 -1.44 -8.35 -1.44
CA VAL A 190 -0.88 -9.41 -0.60
C VAL A 190 -0.29 -10.50 -1.49
N SER A 191 -1.02 -10.94 -2.51
CA SER A 191 -0.54 -11.94 -3.45
C SER A 191 0.66 -11.46 -4.28
N CYS A 192 0.72 -10.17 -4.64
CA CYS A 192 1.90 -9.58 -5.28
C CYS A 192 3.11 -9.57 -4.34
N LEU A 193 2.91 -9.27 -3.06
CA LEU A 193 3.94 -9.29 -2.03
C LEU A 193 4.48 -10.72 -1.83
N GLN A 194 3.59 -11.71 -1.68
CA GLN A 194 3.95 -13.12 -1.62
C GLN A 194 4.76 -13.56 -2.84
N HIS A 195 4.39 -13.10 -4.05
CA HIS A 195 5.14 -13.37 -5.28
C HIS A 195 6.56 -12.78 -5.24
N GLU A 196 6.74 -11.53 -4.78
CA GLU A 196 8.09 -10.95 -4.60
C GLU A 196 8.91 -11.76 -3.59
N LEU A 197 8.27 -12.22 -2.51
CA LEU A 197 8.92 -13.07 -1.51
C LEU A 197 9.13 -14.51 -1.98
N ARG A 198 8.70 -14.90 -3.18
CA ARG A 198 8.76 -16.29 -3.67
C ARG A 198 8.15 -17.27 -2.65
N TYR A 199 7.03 -16.87 -2.05
CA TYR A 199 6.23 -17.69 -1.16
C TYR A 199 5.22 -18.52 -1.97
N PHE A 200 5.14 -19.80 -1.66
CA PHE A 200 4.21 -20.77 -2.25
C PHE A 200 3.52 -21.54 -1.12
N PRO A 201 2.44 -22.32 -1.40
CA PRO A 201 1.79 -23.13 -0.38
C PRO A 201 2.73 -24.13 0.35
N SER A 202 3.85 -24.49 -0.28
CA SER A 202 4.90 -25.34 0.31
C SER A 202 5.97 -24.56 1.09
N GLY A 203 5.78 -23.26 1.33
CA GLY A 203 6.73 -22.36 1.98
C GLY A 203 7.58 -21.53 1.01
N PHE A 204 8.68 -21.00 1.53
CA PHE A 204 9.58 -20.13 0.77
C PHE A 204 10.54 -20.90 -0.14
N SER A 205 10.73 -20.39 -1.36
CA SER A 205 11.87 -20.81 -2.19
C SER A 205 13.19 -20.44 -1.51
N HIS A 206 14.22 -21.28 -1.64
CA HIS A 206 15.57 -20.98 -1.11
C HIS A 206 16.17 -19.66 -1.61
N SER A 207 15.72 -19.23 -2.80
CA SER A 207 16.10 -17.96 -3.41
C SER A 207 15.29 -16.76 -2.91
N SER A 208 14.44 -16.96 -1.89
CA SER A 208 13.65 -15.90 -1.30
C SER A 208 14.53 -14.89 -0.58
N ILE A 209 14.21 -13.62 -0.80
CA ILE A 209 14.85 -12.50 -0.11
C ILE A 209 14.47 -12.44 1.38
N ILE A 210 13.44 -13.18 1.83
CA ILE A 210 13.03 -13.17 3.23
C ILE A 210 14.16 -13.66 4.14
N TYR A 211 14.96 -14.63 3.68
CA TYR A 211 16.10 -15.14 4.44
C TYR A 211 17.15 -14.05 4.63
N HIS A 212 17.45 -13.28 3.59
CA HIS A 212 18.34 -12.12 3.70
C HIS A 212 17.81 -11.10 4.73
N TYR A 213 16.49 -10.88 4.78
CA TYR A 213 15.88 -9.98 5.76
C TYR A 213 15.90 -10.52 7.20
N CYS A 214 15.96 -11.84 7.38
CA CYS A 214 16.07 -12.48 8.69
C CYS A 214 17.51 -12.44 9.24
N PHE A 215 18.51 -12.54 8.36
CA PHE A 215 19.92 -12.62 8.76
C PHE A 215 20.68 -11.29 8.68
N GLU A 216 20.22 -10.33 7.87
CA GLU A 216 20.90 -9.05 7.66
C GLU A 216 19.96 -7.85 7.88
N ASP A 217 20.47 -6.80 8.53
CA ASP A 217 19.72 -5.54 8.66
C ASP A 217 19.78 -4.74 7.37
N VAL A 218 18.77 -4.96 6.52
CA VAL A 218 18.58 -4.25 5.25
C VAL A 218 17.52 -3.16 5.34
N GLY A 219 17.11 -2.78 6.55
CA GLY A 219 16.06 -1.80 6.78
C GLY A 219 14.67 -2.30 6.37
N VAL A 220 14.38 -3.59 6.53
CA VAL A 220 13.03 -4.19 6.46
C VAL A 220 12.88 -5.16 7.62
N ASN A 221 11.85 -4.97 8.45
CA ASN A 221 11.52 -5.92 9.51
C ASN A 221 10.84 -7.17 8.89
N PRO A 222 11.43 -8.37 9.02
CA PRO A 222 10.89 -9.59 8.44
C PRO A 222 9.59 -10.06 9.11
N SER A 223 9.42 -9.89 10.42
CA SER A 223 8.17 -10.27 11.12
C SER A 223 6.98 -9.48 10.61
N ALA A 224 7.13 -8.16 10.50
CA ALA A 224 6.09 -7.32 9.93
C ALA A 224 5.82 -7.70 8.47
N LEU A 225 6.86 -8.04 7.70
CA LEU A 225 6.71 -8.39 6.29
C LEU A 225 5.85 -9.65 6.11
N LEU A 226 6.06 -10.66 6.97
CA LEU A 226 5.26 -11.88 7.00
C LEU A 226 3.81 -11.59 7.37
N GLN A 227 3.57 -10.71 8.34
CA GLN A 227 2.23 -10.27 8.74
C GLN A 227 1.49 -9.57 7.58
N TYR A 228 2.15 -8.62 6.90
CA TYR A 228 1.56 -7.95 5.72
C TYR A 228 1.31 -8.90 4.56
N ALA A 229 2.12 -9.94 4.42
CA ALA A 229 1.94 -10.96 3.39
C ALA A 229 0.93 -12.04 3.80
N GLU A 230 0.31 -11.94 4.98
CA GLU A 230 -0.60 -12.94 5.55
C GLU A 230 0.02 -14.36 5.55
N ILE A 231 1.32 -14.44 5.89
CA ILE A 231 2.07 -15.69 5.95
C ILE A 231 2.19 -16.13 7.40
N ASP A 232 1.68 -17.32 7.71
CA ASP A 232 1.79 -17.97 9.02
C ASP A 232 3.15 -18.66 9.19
N GLU A 233 4.21 -17.86 9.17
CA GLU A 233 5.59 -18.28 9.44
C GLU A 233 6.22 -17.34 10.46
N SER A 234 7.13 -17.87 11.28
CA SER A 234 7.90 -17.07 12.24
C SER A 234 9.31 -16.82 11.71
N VAL A 235 9.92 -15.70 12.10
CA VAL A 235 11.33 -15.41 11.76
C VAL A 235 12.24 -16.51 12.31
N GLU A 236 11.97 -16.99 13.52
CA GLU A 236 12.66 -18.12 14.14
C GLU A 236 12.45 -19.43 13.36
N GLY A 237 11.27 -19.62 12.78
CA GLY A 237 10.97 -20.72 11.86
C GLY A 237 11.84 -20.66 10.60
N LEU A 238 11.93 -19.48 9.97
CA LEU A 238 12.74 -19.27 8.78
C LEU A 238 14.24 -19.40 9.03
N ILE A 239 14.73 -18.93 10.18
CA ILE A 239 16.13 -19.11 10.59
C ILE A 239 16.43 -20.60 10.76
N ARG A 240 15.57 -21.35 11.48
CA ARG A 240 15.75 -22.80 11.65
C ARG A 240 15.67 -23.55 10.34
N ASP A 241 14.77 -23.18 9.43
CA ASP A 241 14.68 -23.76 8.09
C ASP A 241 15.97 -23.53 7.30
N ALA A 242 16.48 -22.29 7.30
CA ALA A 242 17.75 -21.97 6.63
C ALA A 242 18.94 -22.72 7.24
N GLU A 243 19.04 -22.77 8.56
CA GLU A 243 20.06 -23.55 9.28
C GLU A 243 19.98 -25.04 8.95
N SER A 244 18.77 -25.61 8.92
CA SER A 244 18.55 -27.03 8.62
C SER A 244 19.15 -27.45 7.28
N ARG A 245 19.14 -26.54 6.30
CA ARG A 245 19.66 -26.72 4.94
C ARG A 245 21.16 -26.40 4.82
N GLY A 246 21.80 -25.91 5.87
CA GLY A 246 23.22 -25.59 5.89
C GLY A 246 24.11 -26.82 5.64
N SER A 247 25.19 -26.61 4.90
CA SER A 247 26.15 -27.65 4.54
C SER A 247 27.32 -27.71 5.54
N LEU A 248 27.82 -28.91 5.84
CA LEU A 248 29.01 -29.09 6.67
C LEU A 248 30.26 -28.99 5.79
N VAL A 249 31.04 -27.93 6.01
CA VAL A 249 32.32 -27.71 5.34
C VAL A 249 33.44 -28.03 6.32
N SER A 250 34.42 -28.82 5.87
CA SER A 250 35.63 -29.07 6.66
C SER A 250 36.56 -27.88 6.54
N SER A 251 37.00 -27.33 7.66
CA SER A 251 37.95 -26.22 7.75
C SER A 251 39.02 -26.55 8.79
N TYR A 252 40.00 -25.67 8.95
CA TYR A 252 40.96 -25.71 10.04
C TYR A 252 40.68 -24.54 11.00
N ALA A 253 40.92 -24.73 12.29
CA ALA A 253 40.91 -23.65 13.27
C ALA A 253 42.02 -22.62 12.95
N ASP A 254 42.02 -21.48 13.64
CA ASP A 254 42.99 -20.39 13.42
C ASP A 254 44.46 -20.83 13.59
N ASP A 255 44.71 -21.97 14.25
CA ASP A 255 46.01 -22.61 14.39
C ASP A 255 46.52 -23.35 13.13
N GLY A 256 45.66 -23.47 12.10
CA GLY A 256 45.93 -24.17 10.84
C GLY A 256 46.13 -25.68 10.95
N LYS A 257 45.88 -26.27 12.13
CA LYS A 257 46.22 -27.67 12.44
C LYS A 257 45.05 -28.48 12.96
N THR A 258 44.11 -27.83 13.63
CA THR A 258 42.95 -28.52 14.21
C THR A 258 41.82 -28.56 13.18
N PRO A 259 41.43 -29.74 12.64
CA PRO A 259 40.31 -29.83 11.73
C PRO A 259 39.00 -29.56 12.47
N ILE A 260 38.22 -28.64 11.95
CA ILE A 260 36.89 -28.27 12.45
C ILE A 260 35.85 -28.47 11.36
N LYS A 261 34.61 -28.79 11.76
CA LYS A 261 33.48 -28.80 10.84
C LYS A 261 32.67 -27.54 11.07
N ILE A 262 32.54 -26.71 10.05
CA ILE A 262 31.75 -25.48 10.07
C ILE A 262 30.45 -25.76 9.33
N ARG A 263 29.32 -25.45 9.96
CA ARG A 263 28.04 -25.45 9.26
C ARG A 263 27.88 -24.11 8.56
N THR A 264 27.83 -24.13 7.24
CA THR A 264 27.70 -22.92 6.40
C THR A 264 26.33 -22.89 5.75
N THR A 265 25.61 -21.79 5.95
CA THR A 265 24.34 -21.49 5.28
C THR A 265 24.55 -20.33 4.32
N THR A 266 23.94 -20.40 3.15
CA THR A 266 24.00 -19.33 2.14
C THR A 266 22.58 -18.89 1.78
N TRP A 267 22.40 -17.60 1.53
CA TRP A 267 21.14 -17.02 1.04
C TRP A 267 21.40 -16.02 -0.09
N VAL A 268 20.36 -15.73 -0.86
CA VAL A 268 20.43 -14.76 -1.95
C VAL A 268 20.29 -13.35 -1.39
N ALA A 269 21.29 -12.50 -1.64
CA ALA A 269 21.21 -11.08 -1.29
C ALA A 269 20.07 -10.40 -2.08
N ALA A 270 19.31 -9.55 -1.38
CA ALA A 270 18.17 -8.84 -1.96
C ALA A 270 18.67 -7.75 -2.94
N HIS A 271 18.26 -7.87 -4.20
CA HIS A 271 18.55 -6.83 -5.20
C HIS A 271 17.87 -5.49 -4.80
N PRO A 272 18.54 -4.32 -4.95
CA PRO A 272 17.97 -3.03 -4.58
C PRO A 272 16.61 -2.73 -5.23
N SER A 273 16.43 -3.10 -6.50
CA SER A 273 15.15 -2.90 -7.20
C SER A 273 14.02 -3.70 -6.55
N LYS A 274 14.29 -4.96 -6.17
CA LYS A 274 13.32 -5.84 -5.51
C LYS A 274 12.90 -5.30 -4.14
N LEU A 275 13.87 -4.83 -3.36
CA LEU A 275 13.61 -4.10 -2.12
C LEU A 275 12.75 -2.85 -2.35
N GLY A 276 13.03 -2.10 -3.42
CA GLY A 276 12.23 -0.95 -3.84
C GLY A 276 10.79 -1.33 -4.20
N ARG A 277 10.57 -2.46 -4.87
CA ARG A 277 9.23 -2.98 -5.20
C ARG A 277 8.45 -3.42 -3.97
N VAL A 278 9.08 -4.18 -3.06
CA VAL A 278 8.48 -4.57 -1.77
C VAL A 278 8.02 -3.35 -0.98
N ARG A 279 8.85 -2.31 -0.86
CA ARG A 279 8.47 -1.06 -0.17
C ARG A 279 7.27 -0.36 -0.83
N LYS A 280 7.20 -0.33 -2.16
CA LYS A 280 6.06 0.25 -2.88
C LYS A 280 4.77 -0.55 -2.65
N LEU A 281 4.86 -1.89 -2.65
CA LEU A 281 3.73 -2.77 -2.33
C LEU A 281 3.22 -2.55 -0.91
N LEU A 282 4.11 -2.50 0.08
CA LEU A 282 3.75 -2.23 1.48
C LEU A 282 3.02 -0.90 1.63
N ARG A 283 3.54 0.19 1.04
CA ARG A 283 2.87 1.50 1.04
C ARG A 283 1.48 1.44 0.40
N SER A 284 1.31 0.69 -0.69
CA SER A 284 0.01 0.54 -1.31
C SER A 284 -0.95 -0.26 -0.44
N LEU A 285 -0.46 -1.31 0.24
CA LEU A 285 -1.22 -2.10 1.21
C LEU A 285 -1.68 -1.23 2.37
N ASP A 286 -0.84 -0.35 2.90
CA ASP A 286 -1.21 0.56 3.99
C ASP A 286 -2.40 1.45 3.62
N LYS A 287 -2.41 2.03 2.41
CA LYS A 287 -3.55 2.83 1.94
C LYS A 287 -4.83 2.02 1.84
N VAL A 288 -4.74 0.81 1.26
CA VAL A 288 -5.90 -0.10 1.12
C VAL A 288 -6.41 -0.52 2.50
N ASN A 289 -5.51 -0.88 3.41
CA ASN A 289 -5.83 -1.27 4.78
C ASN A 289 -6.44 -0.12 5.57
N ALA A 290 -6.02 1.12 5.34
CA ALA A 290 -6.62 2.29 5.97
C ALA A 290 -8.09 2.48 5.53
N ILE A 291 -8.40 2.32 4.23
CA ILE A 291 -9.79 2.35 3.74
C ILE A 291 -10.59 1.17 4.30
N LEU A 292 -10.02 -0.04 4.29
CA LEU A 292 -10.69 -1.21 4.86
C LEU A 292 -10.99 -1.03 6.33
N GLY A 293 -10.04 -0.51 7.11
CA GLY A 293 -10.25 -0.16 8.52
C GLY A 293 -11.42 0.80 8.68
N LEU A 294 -11.48 1.88 7.90
CA LEU A 294 -12.61 2.81 7.91
C LEU A 294 -13.95 2.13 7.61
N LEU A 295 -13.99 1.29 6.58
CA LEU A 295 -15.21 0.55 6.21
C LEU A 295 -15.64 -0.43 7.31
N MET A 296 -14.69 -1.12 7.94
CA MET A 296 -14.96 -1.99 9.09
C MET A 296 -15.49 -1.19 10.27
N ASP A 297 -14.87 -0.06 10.58
CA ASP A 297 -15.28 0.82 11.67
C ASP A 297 -16.69 1.39 11.46
N CYS A 298 -17.02 1.79 10.23
CA CYS A 298 -18.39 2.17 9.86
C CYS A 298 -19.35 0.99 10.09
N ARG A 299 -18.99 -0.22 9.65
CA ARG A 299 -19.81 -1.44 9.82
C ARG A 299 -20.04 -1.81 11.30
N GLU A 300 -19.03 -1.67 12.14
CA GLU A 300 -19.08 -1.97 13.58
C GLU A 300 -19.73 -0.84 14.39
N ARG A 301 -20.10 0.27 13.73
CA ARG A 301 -20.64 1.49 14.36
C ARG A 301 -19.67 2.16 15.32
N SER A 302 -18.37 1.90 15.18
CA SER A 302 -17.32 2.62 15.92
C SER A 302 -17.11 4.03 15.34
N ILE A 303 -17.44 4.24 14.05
CA ILE A 303 -17.33 5.53 13.36
C ILE A 303 -18.61 5.89 12.62
N THR A 304 -19.00 7.17 12.68
CA THR A 304 -19.96 7.79 11.75
C THR A 304 -19.28 8.87 10.91
N ILE A 305 -19.52 8.88 9.59
CA ILE A 305 -19.02 9.94 8.71
C ILE A 305 -20.06 11.05 8.64
N ALA A 306 -19.77 12.23 9.19
CA ALA A 306 -20.73 13.33 9.28
C ALA A 306 -20.06 14.70 9.49
N GLY A 307 -20.79 15.78 9.20
CA GLY A 307 -20.41 17.15 9.54
C GLY A 307 -19.36 17.80 8.62
N ARG A 308 -19.15 19.10 8.80
CA ARG A 308 -18.04 19.88 8.23
C ARG A 308 -17.04 20.18 9.34
N LEU A 309 -15.73 20.12 9.07
CA LEU A 309 -14.70 20.57 10.02
C LEU A 309 -14.89 22.06 10.32
N GLU A 310 -14.98 22.45 11.60
CA GLU A 310 -14.97 23.85 12.02
C GLU A 310 -13.60 24.54 11.80
N SER A 311 -12.56 23.76 11.45
CA SER A 311 -11.23 24.28 11.11
C SER A 311 -10.67 23.63 9.84
N GLU A 312 -11.29 23.90 8.69
CA GLU A 312 -10.67 23.57 7.39
C GLU A 312 -9.24 24.13 7.31
N ASP A 313 -8.97 25.30 7.90
CA ASP A 313 -7.65 25.94 7.91
C ASP A 313 -6.56 25.19 8.68
N ALA A 314 -6.90 24.48 9.77
CA ALA A 314 -5.91 23.74 10.56
C ALA A 314 -5.45 22.48 9.82
N VAL A 315 -6.39 21.78 9.18
CA VAL A 315 -6.11 20.58 8.38
C VAL A 315 -5.44 20.98 7.06
N ARG A 316 -5.84 22.10 6.46
CA ARG A 316 -5.18 22.65 5.27
C ARG A 316 -3.73 23.07 5.55
N LYS A 317 -3.44 23.62 6.74
CA LYS A 317 -2.06 23.87 7.19
C LYS A 317 -1.26 22.59 7.41
N GLU A 318 -1.84 21.56 8.03
CA GLU A 318 -1.18 20.25 8.14
C GLU A 318 -0.87 19.65 6.76
N ILE A 319 -1.75 19.87 5.77
CA ILE A 319 -1.56 19.46 4.38
C ILE A 319 -0.48 20.29 3.69
N GLU A 320 -0.45 21.61 3.85
CA GLU A 320 0.60 22.46 3.27
C GLU A 320 1.99 22.12 3.82
N ILE A 321 2.08 21.86 5.12
CA ILE A 321 3.30 21.37 5.76
C ILE A 321 3.68 20.02 5.15
N PHE A 322 2.74 19.07 5.09
CA PHE A 322 2.98 17.74 4.55
C PHE A 322 3.36 17.72 3.05
N LEU A 323 2.71 18.55 2.23
CA LEU A 323 3.01 18.68 0.81
C LEU A 323 4.32 19.45 0.54
N SER A 324 4.76 20.30 1.47
CA SER A 324 6.04 21.02 1.39
C SER A 324 7.25 20.15 1.77
N GLU A 325 7.02 19.04 2.49
CA GLU A 325 8.04 18.10 2.96
C GLU A 325 8.21 16.86 2.06
N ALA A 326 7.38 16.70 1.03
CA ALA A 326 7.36 15.57 0.09
C ALA A 326 8.10 15.85 -1.23
#